data_AF-A0A433SNN5-F1
#
_entry.id   AF-A0A433SNN5-F1
#
_cell.length_a   1.000
_cell.length_b   1.000
_cell.length_c   1.000
_cell.angle_alpha   90.00
_cell.angle_beta   90.00
_cell.angle_gamma   90.00
#
_symmetry.space_group_name_H-M   'P 1'
#
loop_
_entity.id
_entity.type
_entity.pdbx_description
1 polymer ?
#
loop_
_entity_poly.entity_id
_entity_poly.type
_entity_poly.pdbx_seq_one_letter_code
_entity_poly.pdbx_strand_id
1 'polypeptide(L)'
;MPPKMFRFNEERDLCLLRETRCINPFTNPPKGWIEVFENLLFSGFFPADCSASQRTCRQRVELLMGQFERLKKIRLASSGIEEEILEKDKLLEELLELRDEALRETKEAAGEKKNTDAELGRLIRDQAMQAMVSEEKADAIDDATCSSTTPKGKKRKRLSGLAESEEWTQYMQRREEDRKMIKQKELELRQMELDHAKQREEEDRRERAEIRRLQAEREERDREERTKMMEMMLQALSKK
;
A
#
# COMPACT_ATOMS: atom_id res chain seq x y z
N MET A 1 -17.75 8.63 39.37
CA MET A 1 -17.38 10.05 39.20
C MET A 1 -17.65 10.44 37.75
N PRO A 2 -18.09 11.68 37.45
CA PRO A 2 -18.25 12.11 36.06
C PRO A 2 -16.88 12.11 35.36
N PRO A 3 -16.80 11.71 34.08
CA PRO A 3 -15.55 11.68 33.34
C PRO A 3 -14.96 13.10 33.27
N LYS A 4 -13.65 13.22 33.49
CA LYS A 4 -12.95 14.50 33.37
C LYS A 4 -13.04 14.95 31.91
N MET A 5 -13.53 16.17 31.70
CA MET A 5 -13.65 16.76 30.37
C MET A 5 -12.26 16.86 29.73
N PHE A 6 -12.07 16.08 28.66
CA PHE A 6 -10.81 16.04 27.94
C PHE A 6 -10.65 17.28 27.05
N ARG A 7 -9.48 17.92 27.10
CA ARG A 7 -9.15 19.09 26.26
C ARG A 7 -7.84 18.86 25.52
N PHE A 8 -7.84 19.15 24.23
CA PHE A 8 -6.61 19.16 23.43
C PHE A 8 -5.77 20.40 23.75
N ASN A 9 -4.46 20.20 23.79
CA ASN A 9 -3.44 21.24 23.86
C ASN A 9 -2.36 20.92 22.82
N GLU A 10 -1.36 21.79 22.69
CA GLU A 10 -0.33 21.65 21.65
C GLU A 10 0.43 20.32 21.75
N GLU A 11 0.80 19.90 22.96
CA GLU A 11 1.52 18.65 23.20
C GLU A 11 0.68 17.42 22.84
N ARG A 12 -0.60 17.40 23.24
CA ARG A 12 -1.54 16.31 22.89
C ARG A 12 -1.84 16.29 21.41
N ASP A 13 -1.90 17.44 20.76
CA ASP A 13 -2.04 17.53 19.30
C ASP A 13 -0.81 16.93 18.62
N LEU A 14 0.41 17.29 19.04
CA LEU A 14 1.63 16.70 18.50
C LEU A 14 1.68 15.17 18.67
N CYS A 15 1.36 14.66 19.86
CA CYS A 15 1.31 13.22 20.08
C CYS A 15 0.24 12.53 19.24
N LEU A 16 -0.95 13.14 19.13
CA LEU A 16 -2.02 12.64 18.27
C LEU A 16 -1.58 12.58 16.81
N LEU A 17 -0.91 13.62 16.30
CA LEU A 17 -0.45 13.67 14.91
C LEU A 17 0.66 12.64 14.64
N ARG A 18 1.62 12.48 15.56
CA ARG A 18 2.68 11.46 15.48
C ARG A 18 2.08 10.05 15.45
N GLU A 19 1.14 9.76 16.34
CA GLU A 19 0.48 8.45 16.40
C GLU A 19 -0.36 8.19 15.13
N THR A 20 -1.10 9.20 14.67
CA THR A 20 -1.89 9.13 13.44
C THR A 20 -1.01 8.85 12.23
N ARG A 21 0.18 9.47 12.16
CA ARG A 21 1.16 9.20 11.09
C ARG A 21 1.67 7.77 11.16
N CYS A 22 1.99 7.28 12.37
CA CYS A 22 2.56 5.95 12.55
C CYS A 22 1.58 4.82 12.16
N ILE A 23 0.31 4.95 12.57
CA ILE A 23 -0.73 3.94 12.30
C ILE A 23 -1.34 4.10 10.91
N ASN A 24 -1.37 5.33 10.37
CA ASN A 24 -2.03 5.68 9.11
C ASN A 24 -3.50 5.18 9.06
N PRO A 25 -4.41 5.78 9.84
CA PRO A 25 -5.78 5.30 9.97
C PRO A 25 -6.65 5.56 8.73
N PHE A 26 -6.13 6.24 7.71
CA PHE A 26 -6.84 6.53 6.46
C PHE A 26 -6.99 5.31 5.56
N THR A 27 -6.07 4.35 5.65
CA THR A 27 -6.08 3.11 4.84
C THR A 27 -7.13 2.10 5.32
N ASN A 28 -7.38 2.04 6.64
CA ASN A 28 -8.28 1.06 7.25
C ASN A 28 -9.26 1.67 8.27
N PRO A 29 -10.12 2.62 7.87
CA PRO A 29 -11.18 3.12 8.74
C PRO A 29 -12.29 2.06 8.92
N PRO A 30 -12.87 1.88 10.13
CA PRO A 30 -12.65 2.64 11.36
C PRO A 30 -11.54 2.08 12.27
N LYS A 31 -10.95 0.92 11.93
CA LYS A 31 -10.04 0.18 12.81
C LYS A 31 -8.78 0.97 13.16
N GLY A 32 -8.16 1.64 12.19
CA GLY A 32 -6.96 2.43 12.46
C GLY A 32 -7.21 3.56 13.46
N TRP A 33 -8.39 4.16 13.49
CA TRP A 33 -8.73 5.21 14.48
C TRP A 33 -8.93 4.66 15.89
N ILE A 34 -9.38 3.41 16.01
CA ILE A 34 -9.48 2.71 17.30
C ILE A 34 -8.06 2.49 17.84
N GLU A 35 -7.18 1.95 17.00
CA GLU A 35 -5.77 1.69 17.36
C GLU A 35 -5.02 2.95 17.78
N VAL A 36 -5.16 4.06 17.04
CA VAL A 36 -4.60 5.37 17.42
C VAL A 36 -5.07 5.78 18.82
N PHE A 37 -6.36 5.63 19.13
CA PHE A 37 -6.91 6.01 20.43
C PHE A 37 -6.42 5.10 21.56
N GLU A 38 -6.38 3.78 21.33
CA GLU A 38 -5.89 2.81 22.30
C GLU A 38 -4.40 3.02 22.62
N ASN A 39 -3.58 3.31 21.63
CA ASN A 39 -2.16 3.60 21.82
C ASN A 39 -1.94 4.89 22.63
N LEU A 40 -2.73 5.94 22.39
CA LEU A 40 -2.67 7.19 23.16
C LEU A 40 -3.13 7.02 24.61
N LEU A 41 -4.06 6.10 24.88
CA LEU A 41 -4.43 5.72 26.25
C LEU A 41 -3.33 4.91 26.92
N PHE A 42 -2.79 3.90 26.23
CA PHE A 42 -1.78 3.00 26.77
C PHE A 42 -0.46 3.71 27.09
N SER A 43 -0.05 4.64 26.23
CA SER A 43 1.13 5.48 26.42
C SER A 43 0.99 6.52 27.54
N GLY A 44 -0.22 6.71 28.09
CA GLY A 44 -0.48 7.65 29.18
C GLY A 44 -0.62 9.11 28.74
N PHE A 45 -0.58 9.41 27.43
CA PHE A 45 -0.86 10.77 26.94
C PHE A 45 -2.32 11.16 27.17
N PHE A 46 -3.23 10.19 27.08
CA PHE A 46 -4.64 10.37 27.42
C PHE A 46 -4.92 9.75 28.78
N PRO A 47 -5.60 10.47 29.69
CA PRO A 47 -6.05 9.89 30.95
C PRO A 47 -6.98 8.69 30.71
N ALA A 48 -6.84 7.64 31.53
CA ALA A 48 -7.70 6.46 31.44
C ALA A 48 -9.20 6.76 31.66
N ASP A 49 -9.51 7.84 32.37
CA ASP A 49 -10.85 8.35 32.65
C ASP A 49 -11.29 9.49 31.69
N CYS A 50 -10.59 9.68 30.58
CA CYS A 50 -10.89 10.76 29.66
C CYS A 50 -12.22 10.55 28.91
N SER A 51 -12.90 11.66 28.62
CA SER A 51 -14.11 11.67 27.81
C SER A 51 -13.86 11.59 26.30
N ALA A 52 -12.60 11.41 25.87
CA ALA A 52 -12.25 11.33 24.45
C ALA A 52 -12.58 9.94 23.89
N SER A 53 -12.71 9.87 22.57
CA SER A 53 -12.96 8.64 21.82
C SER A 53 -12.18 8.66 20.51
N GLN A 54 -12.12 7.53 19.81
CA GLN A 54 -11.59 7.43 18.46
C GLN A 54 -12.23 8.44 17.51
N ARG A 55 -13.53 8.73 17.68
CA ARG A 55 -14.24 9.76 16.91
C ARG A 55 -13.69 11.15 17.21
N THR A 56 -13.43 11.44 18.47
CA THR A 56 -12.87 12.72 18.92
C THR A 56 -11.47 12.92 18.36
N CYS A 57 -10.62 11.89 18.35
CA CYS A 57 -9.30 11.91 17.73
C CYS A 57 -9.38 12.24 16.25
N ARG A 58 -10.23 11.51 15.50
CA ARG A 58 -10.46 11.76 14.07
C ARG A 58 -10.89 13.20 13.80
N GLN A 59 -11.92 13.67 14.51
CA GLN A 59 -12.44 15.04 14.34
C GLN A 59 -11.38 16.10 14.66
N ARG A 60 -10.52 15.85 15.65
CA ARG A 60 -9.43 16.76 15.99
C ARG A 60 -8.38 16.81 14.89
N VAL A 61 -7.97 15.67 14.35
CA VAL A 61 -7.03 15.62 13.21
C VAL A 61 -7.61 16.33 11.99
N GLU A 62 -8.86 16.04 11.62
CA GLU A 62 -9.54 16.71 10.49
C GLU A 62 -9.59 18.24 10.67
N LEU A 63 -9.85 18.72 11.90
CA LEU A 63 -9.84 20.14 12.23
C LEU A 63 -8.44 20.75 12.07
N LEU A 64 -7.40 20.09 12.57
CA LEU A 64 -6.02 20.58 12.48
C LEU A 64 -5.54 20.64 11.02
N MET A 65 -5.82 19.61 10.23
CA MET A 65 -5.50 19.58 8.81
C MET A 65 -6.21 20.70 8.05
N GLY A 66 -7.52 20.92 8.30
CA GLY A 66 -8.26 22.00 7.66
C GLY A 66 -7.80 23.40 8.06
N GLN A 67 -7.34 23.58 9.30
CA GLN A 67 -6.70 24.83 9.74
C GLN A 67 -5.37 25.06 9.03
N PHE A 68 -4.54 24.02 8.92
CA PHE A 68 -3.25 24.08 8.24
C PHE A 68 -3.39 24.37 6.74
N GLU A 69 -4.29 23.70 6.02
CA GLU A 69 -4.56 23.99 4.60
C GLU A 69 -4.96 25.47 4.38
N ARG A 70 -5.75 26.04 5.29
CA ARG A 70 -6.14 27.46 5.24
C ARG A 70 -4.96 28.38 5.49
N LEU A 71 -4.16 28.10 6.52
CA LEU A 71 -2.97 28.88 6.84
C LEU A 71 -1.94 28.82 5.72
N LYS A 72 -1.71 27.63 5.13
CA LYS A 72 -0.81 27.43 3.97
C LYS A 72 -1.22 28.32 2.78
N LYS A 73 -2.52 28.43 2.48
CA LYS A 73 -3.02 29.33 1.43
C LYS A 73 -2.77 30.81 1.73
N ILE A 74 -2.99 31.23 2.98
CA ILE A 74 -2.75 32.61 3.41
C ILE A 74 -1.26 32.95 3.34
N ARG A 75 -0.39 32.06 3.85
CA ARG A 75 1.07 32.19 3.78
C ARG A 75 1.55 32.31 2.34
N LEU A 76 1.08 31.42 1.46
CA LEU A 76 1.44 31.47 0.03
C LEU A 76 1.02 32.78 -0.64
N ALA A 77 -0.16 33.32 -0.30
CA ALA A 77 -0.63 34.58 -0.85
C ALA A 77 0.09 35.83 -0.28
N SER A 78 0.69 35.70 0.91
CA SER A 78 1.32 36.81 1.65
C SER A 78 2.85 36.78 1.61
N SER A 79 3.45 35.77 0.96
CA SER A 79 4.85 35.40 1.13
C SER A 79 5.82 36.26 0.31
N GLY A 80 6.65 37.02 1.01
CA GLY A 80 7.93 37.57 0.55
C GLY A 80 9.10 37.30 1.51
N ILE A 81 8.90 36.50 2.57
CA ILE A 81 9.88 36.18 3.61
C ILE A 81 9.76 34.69 3.95
N GLU A 82 10.89 34.04 4.20
CA GLU A 82 11.01 32.63 4.60
C GLU A 82 10.48 32.43 6.03
N GLU A 83 9.42 31.63 6.20
CA GLU A 83 8.85 31.29 7.51
C GLU A 83 9.46 29.99 8.07
N GLU A 84 9.64 29.94 9.40
CA GLU A 84 10.12 28.76 10.11
C GLU A 84 9.07 27.63 10.09
N ILE A 85 9.41 26.51 9.44
CA ILE A 85 8.53 25.34 9.37
C ILE A 85 8.61 24.57 10.69
N LEU A 86 7.52 24.61 11.46
CA LEU A 86 7.38 23.89 12.72
C LEU A 86 7.19 22.38 12.50
N GLU A 87 7.55 21.55 13.48
CA GLU A 87 7.35 20.09 13.42
C GLU A 87 5.89 19.72 13.13
N LYS A 88 4.96 20.44 13.76
CA LYS A 88 3.51 20.26 13.55
C LYS A 88 3.10 20.47 12.10
N ASP A 89 3.69 21.46 11.44
CA ASP A 89 3.39 21.78 10.04
C ASP A 89 3.86 20.64 9.13
N LYS A 90 5.05 20.06 9.40
CA LYS A 90 5.56 18.89 8.67
C LYS A 90 4.66 17.67 8.85
N LEU A 91 4.25 17.38 10.09
CA LEU A 91 3.34 16.26 10.37
C LEU A 91 1.99 16.43 9.68
N LEU A 92 1.44 17.66 9.66
CA LEU A 92 0.17 17.94 8.99
C LEU A 92 0.27 17.84 7.48
N GLU A 93 1.40 18.22 6.88
CA GLU A 93 1.67 18.05 5.45
C GLU A 93 1.76 16.55 5.08
N GLU A 94 2.53 15.76 5.81
CA GLU A 94 2.61 14.31 5.60
C GLU A 94 1.25 13.63 5.77
N LEU A 95 0.45 14.04 6.75
CA LEU A 95 -0.90 13.48 6.97
C LEU A 95 -1.88 13.84 5.84
N LEU A 96 -1.72 15.00 5.21
CA LEU A 96 -2.50 15.37 4.02
C LEU A 96 -2.18 14.44 2.86
N GLU A 97 -0.89 14.17 2.63
CA GLU A 97 -0.45 13.24 1.59
C GLU A 97 -0.99 11.83 1.85
N LEU A 98 -0.89 11.32 3.08
CA LEU A 98 -1.42 10.00 3.45
C LEU A 98 -2.94 9.89 3.27
N ARG A 99 -3.68 10.95 3.61
CA ARG A 99 -5.13 11.01 3.37
C ARG A 99 -5.44 10.94 1.88
N ASP A 100 -4.74 11.73 1.08
CA ASP A 100 -5.00 11.85 -0.35
C ASP A 100 -4.61 10.56 -1.10
N GLU A 101 -3.53 9.89 -0.67
CA GLU A 101 -3.13 8.58 -1.16
C GLU A 101 -4.21 7.52 -0.88
N ALA A 102 -4.67 7.41 0.37
CA ALA A 102 -5.72 6.47 0.72
C ALA A 102 -7.04 6.73 -0.05
N LEU A 103 -7.35 8.01 -0.32
CA LEU A 103 -8.49 8.38 -1.17
C LEU A 103 -8.29 8.00 -2.65
N ARG A 104 -7.06 7.99 -3.14
CA ARG A 104 -6.73 7.54 -4.50
C ARG A 104 -6.85 6.02 -4.61
N GLU A 105 -6.22 5.28 -3.71
CA GLU A 105 -6.27 3.81 -3.68
C GLU A 105 -7.72 3.29 -3.59
N THR A 106 -8.55 3.90 -2.76
CA THR A 106 -9.97 3.52 -2.63
C THR A 106 -10.78 3.80 -3.90
N LYS A 107 -10.45 4.87 -4.64
CA LYS A 107 -11.10 5.19 -5.93
C LYS A 107 -10.67 4.22 -7.03
N GLU A 108 -9.38 3.89 -7.09
CA GLU A 108 -8.83 2.92 -8.04
C GLU A 108 -9.43 1.53 -7.82
N ALA A 109 -9.45 1.06 -6.57
CA ALA A 109 -10.08 -0.21 -6.22
C ALA A 109 -11.59 -0.23 -6.51
N ALA A 110 -12.28 0.91 -6.38
CA ALA A 110 -13.69 1.03 -6.75
C ALA A 110 -13.90 1.03 -8.27
N GLY A 111 -12.97 1.62 -9.05
CA GLY A 111 -12.98 1.59 -10.51
C GLY A 111 -12.76 0.18 -11.05
N GLU A 112 -11.79 -0.56 -10.49
CA GLU A 112 -11.48 -1.93 -10.87
C GLU A 112 -12.66 -2.89 -10.59
N LYS A 113 -13.34 -2.72 -9.44
CA LYS A 113 -14.57 -3.47 -9.13
C LYS A 113 -15.71 -3.20 -10.12
N LYS A 114 -15.84 -1.97 -10.63
CA LYS A 114 -16.84 -1.64 -11.65
C LYS A 114 -16.52 -2.27 -13.00
N ASN A 115 -15.25 -2.32 -13.39
CA ASN A 115 -14.83 -2.95 -14.64
C ASN A 115 -15.04 -4.47 -14.59
N THR A 116 -14.67 -5.12 -13.49
CA THR A 116 -14.86 -6.57 -13.30
C THR A 116 -16.34 -6.96 -13.26
N ASP A 117 -17.20 -6.18 -12.59
CA ASP A 117 -18.66 -6.41 -12.59
C ASP A 117 -19.27 -6.19 -13.99
N ALA A 118 -18.80 -5.19 -14.74
CA ALA A 118 -19.24 -4.96 -16.12
C ALA A 118 -18.81 -6.09 -17.08
N GLU A 119 -17.62 -6.66 -16.87
CA GLU A 119 -17.13 -7.82 -17.63
C GLU A 119 -17.90 -9.09 -17.29
N LEU A 120 -18.16 -9.35 -16.00
CA LEU A 120 -19.00 -10.46 -15.57
C LEU A 120 -20.42 -10.35 -16.15
N GLY A 121 -21.00 -9.15 -16.11
CA GLY A 121 -22.31 -8.87 -16.70
C GLY A 121 -22.33 -8.98 -18.24
N ARG A 122 -21.21 -8.80 -18.93
CA ARG A 122 -21.07 -9.12 -20.36
C ARG A 122 -21.04 -10.63 -20.58
N LEU A 123 -20.19 -11.35 -19.84
CA LEU A 123 -20.05 -12.80 -19.97
C LEU A 123 -21.38 -13.54 -19.73
N ILE A 124 -22.14 -13.15 -18.70
CA ILE A 124 -23.45 -13.75 -18.41
C ILE A 124 -24.44 -13.51 -19.57
N ARG A 125 -24.45 -12.31 -20.16
CA ARG A 125 -25.30 -11.98 -21.31
C ARG A 125 -24.89 -12.79 -22.54
N ASP A 126 -23.61 -12.89 -22.81
CA ASP A 126 -23.09 -13.65 -23.95
C ASP A 126 -23.42 -15.14 -23.81
N GLN A 127 -23.30 -15.70 -22.61
CA GLN A 127 -23.67 -17.08 -22.31
C GLN A 127 -25.17 -17.32 -22.46
N ALA A 128 -26.02 -16.39 -22.02
CA ALA A 128 -27.47 -16.48 -22.18
C ALA A 128 -27.90 -16.35 -23.66
N MET A 129 -27.27 -15.47 -24.43
CA MET A 129 -27.51 -15.32 -25.87
C MET A 129 -27.09 -16.59 -26.64
N GLN A 130 -25.97 -17.20 -26.26
CA GLN A 130 -25.53 -18.46 -26.84
C GLN A 130 -26.50 -19.62 -26.51
N ALA A 131 -27.07 -19.66 -25.31
CA ALA A 131 -28.08 -20.63 -24.94
C ALA A 131 -29.36 -20.49 -25.80
N MET A 132 -29.84 -19.26 -26.04
CA MET A 132 -31.01 -19.05 -26.91
C MET A 132 -30.76 -19.41 -28.37
N VAL A 133 -29.56 -19.14 -28.91
CA VAL A 133 -29.20 -19.52 -30.29
C VAL A 133 -29.01 -21.03 -30.46
N SER A 134 -28.70 -21.75 -29.37
CA SER A 134 -28.64 -23.22 -29.38
C SER A 134 -30.00 -23.87 -29.15
N GLU A 135 -30.93 -23.22 -28.44
CA GLU A 135 -32.35 -23.64 -28.34
C GLU A 135 -33.13 -23.36 -29.64
N GLU A 136 -32.85 -22.28 -30.38
CA GLU A 136 -33.45 -22.03 -31.71
C GLU A 136 -33.05 -23.08 -32.78
N LYS A 137 -32.01 -23.89 -32.54
CA LYS A 137 -31.68 -25.06 -33.38
C LYS A 137 -32.31 -26.37 -32.90
N ALA A 138 -32.91 -26.39 -31.72
CA ALA A 138 -33.62 -27.54 -31.16
C ALA A 138 -35.15 -27.44 -31.33
N ASP A 139 -35.71 -26.23 -31.35
CA ASP A 139 -37.16 -26.01 -31.46
C ASP A 139 -37.64 -25.84 -32.91
N ALA A 140 -37.39 -26.87 -33.70
CA ALA A 140 -38.17 -27.16 -34.89
C ALA A 140 -38.94 -28.47 -34.72
N ILE A 141 -39.54 -28.75 -33.55
CA ILE A 141 -40.68 -29.64 -33.35
C ILE A 141 -41.40 -29.25 -32.04
N ASP A 142 -42.72 -29.09 -32.17
CA ASP A 142 -43.81 -29.08 -31.17
C ASP A 142 -44.24 -27.80 -30.44
N ASP A 143 -45.43 -27.40 -30.88
CA ASP A 143 -46.46 -26.57 -30.29
C ASP A 143 -46.96 -27.18 -28.96
N ALA A 144 -46.95 -26.40 -27.87
CA ALA A 144 -48.05 -26.34 -26.90
C ALA A 144 -47.76 -25.43 -25.69
N THR A 145 -48.52 -24.35 -25.63
CA THR A 145 -49.32 -23.96 -24.46
C THR A 145 -48.65 -23.25 -23.25
N CYS A 146 -49.19 -22.03 -23.05
CA CYS A 146 -49.48 -21.31 -21.80
C CYS A 146 -48.48 -20.32 -21.17
N SER A 147 -48.84 -19.04 -21.41
CA SER A 147 -49.29 -18.08 -20.38
C SER A 147 -48.27 -17.58 -19.35
N SER A 148 -47.78 -16.38 -19.67
CA SER A 148 -47.51 -15.27 -18.76
C SER A 148 -48.10 -15.39 -17.34
N THR A 149 -47.22 -15.36 -16.33
CA THR A 149 -47.49 -14.67 -15.06
C THR A 149 -46.16 -14.22 -14.42
N THR A 150 -46.07 -12.93 -14.12
CA THR A 150 -45.00 -12.29 -13.36
C THR A 150 -45.04 -12.72 -11.88
N PRO A 151 -43.92 -13.00 -11.19
CA PRO A 151 -43.97 -13.23 -9.75
C PRO A 151 -43.80 -11.90 -9.00
N LYS A 152 -44.92 -11.43 -8.43
CA LYS A 152 -44.96 -10.43 -7.36
C LYS A 152 -44.19 -10.92 -6.12
N GLY A 153 -43.54 -9.98 -5.45
CA GLY A 153 -42.68 -10.19 -4.29
C GLY A 153 -43.27 -11.10 -3.22
N LYS A 154 -42.51 -12.13 -2.86
CA LYS A 154 -42.73 -12.96 -1.66
C LYS A 154 -41.70 -12.59 -0.61
N LYS A 155 -42.23 -12.17 0.55
CA LYS A 155 -41.52 -11.93 1.81
C LYS A 155 -40.54 -13.08 2.08
N ARG A 156 -39.27 -12.74 2.35
CA ARG A 156 -38.22 -13.69 2.73
C ARG A 156 -38.65 -14.41 4.01
N LYS A 157 -39.04 -15.67 3.86
CA LYS A 157 -39.21 -16.63 4.96
C LYS A 157 -37.78 -16.95 5.43
N ARG A 158 -37.42 -16.55 6.65
CA ARG A 158 -36.15 -16.93 7.27
C ARG A 158 -36.19 -18.46 7.46
N LEU A 159 -35.42 -19.18 6.65
CA LEU A 159 -35.23 -20.62 6.77
C LEU A 159 -33.74 -20.90 7.01
N SER A 160 -33.51 -21.83 7.93
CA SER A 160 -32.32 -22.66 8.15
C SER A 160 -31.03 -22.01 8.67
N GLY A 161 -30.94 -21.84 9.99
CA GLY A 161 -29.67 -21.66 10.72
C GLY A 161 -28.81 -22.93 10.84
N LEU A 162 -28.87 -23.84 9.86
CA LEU A 162 -28.04 -25.07 9.82
C LEU A 162 -27.24 -25.17 8.51
N ALA A 163 -27.80 -24.74 7.37
CA ALA A 163 -27.08 -24.63 6.10
C ALA A 163 -26.07 -23.45 6.08
N GLU A 164 -26.36 -22.39 6.83
CA GLU A 164 -25.47 -21.24 7.04
C GLU A 164 -24.16 -21.64 7.76
N SER A 165 -24.17 -22.73 8.55
CA SER A 165 -22.99 -23.22 9.28
C SER A 165 -22.01 -23.93 8.35
N GLU A 166 -22.49 -24.71 7.40
CA GLU A 166 -21.66 -25.51 6.49
C GLU A 166 -21.02 -24.62 5.41
N GLU A 167 -21.78 -23.68 4.83
CA GLU A 167 -21.25 -22.67 3.91
C GLU A 167 -20.23 -21.74 4.60
N TRP A 168 -20.46 -21.37 5.85
CA TRP A 168 -19.51 -20.58 6.63
C TRP A 168 -18.21 -21.33 6.93
N THR A 169 -18.29 -22.63 7.23
CA THR A 169 -17.10 -23.46 7.42
C THR A 169 -16.30 -23.62 6.13
N GLN A 170 -16.97 -23.84 4.99
CA GLN A 170 -16.31 -23.91 3.68
C GLN A 170 -15.68 -22.57 3.30
N TYR A 171 -16.35 -21.46 3.60
CA TYR A 171 -15.79 -20.12 3.40
C TYR A 171 -14.54 -19.88 4.27
N MET A 172 -14.55 -20.29 5.54
CA MET A 172 -13.39 -20.18 6.43
C MET A 172 -12.22 -21.05 5.95
N GLN A 173 -12.49 -22.27 5.50
CA GLN A 173 -11.47 -23.17 4.93
C GLN A 173 -10.85 -22.58 3.67
N ARG A 174 -11.67 -22.11 2.72
CA ARG A 174 -11.19 -21.46 1.50
C ARG A 174 -10.37 -20.21 1.80
N ARG A 175 -10.80 -19.41 2.78
CA ARG A 175 -10.06 -18.23 3.26
C ARG A 175 -8.74 -18.59 3.94
N GLU A 176 -8.64 -19.75 4.58
CA GLU A 176 -7.38 -20.25 5.13
C GLU A 176 -6.45 -20.77 4.04
N GLU A 177 -6.98 -21.45 3.03
CA GLU A 177 -6.24 -21.90 1.84
C GLU A 177 -5.70 -20.71 1.05
N ASP A 178 -6.52 -19.69 0.81
CA ASP A 178 -6.10 -18.45 0.16
C ASP A 178 -4.98 -17.77 0.95
N ARG A 179 -5.07 -17.75 2.28
CA ARG A 179 -4.00 -17.23 3.15
C ARG A 179 -2.71 -18.05 3.06
N LYS A 180 -2.81 -19.37 2.94
CA LYS A 180 -1.63 -20.24 2.74
C LYS A 180 -1.02 -20.02 1.35
N MET A 181 -1.85 -19.89 0.32
CA MET A 181 -1.42 -19.60 -1.04
C MET A 181 -0.72 -18.25 -1.15
N ILE A 182 -1.25 -17.21 -0.52
CA ILE A 182 -0.61 -15.88 -0.48
C ILE A 182 0.76 -15.99 0.19
N LYS A 183 0.84 -16.64 1.35
CA LYS A 183 2.12 -16.85 2.06
C LYS A 183 3.14 -17.63 1.22
N GLN A 184 2.69 -18.62 0.45
CA GLN A 184 3.57 -19.38 -0.44
C GLN A 184 4.10 -18.50 -1.58
N LYS A 185 3.24 -17.70 -2.21
CA LYS A 185 3.66 -16.75 -3.25
C LYS A 185 4.61 -15.68 -2.71
N GLU A 186 4.38 -15.18 -1.50
CA GLU A 186 5.30 -14.24 -0.84
C GLU A 186 6.66 -14.88 -0.57
N LEU A 187 6.68 -16.13 -0.10
CA LEU A 187 7.93 -16.88 0.12
C LEU A 187 8.68 -17.13 -1.19
N GLU A 188 7.98 -17.48 -2.26
CA GLU A 188 8.56 -17.68 -3.58
C GLU A 188 9.14 -16.38 -4.15
N LEU A 189 8.40 -15.27 -4.04
CA LEU A 189 8.88 -13.95 -4.45
C LEU A 189 10.14 -13.55 -3.66
N ARG A 190 10.14 -13.78 -2.34
CA ARG A 190 11.29 -13.53 -1.46
C ARG A 190 12.52 -14.34 -1.88
N GLN A 191 12.33 -15.59 -2.32
CA GLN A 191 13.42 -16.43 -2.82
C GLN A 191 13.97 -15.90 -4.15
N MET A 192 13.09 -15.52 -5.08
CA MET A 192 13.50 -14.90 -6.36
C MET A 192 14.28 -13.60 -6.14
N GLU A 193 13.85 -12.76 -5.21
CA GLU A 193 14.56 -11.53 -4.83
C GLU A 193 15.96 -11.81 -4.27
N LEU A 194 16.09 -12.83 -3.41
CA LEU A 194 17.37 -13.25 -2.85
C LEU A 194 18.32 -13.79 -3.93
N ASP A 195 17.81 -14.54 -4.89
CA ASP A 195 18.62 -15.07 -5.98
C ASP A 195 19.07 -13.96 -6.94
N HIS A 196 18.19 -13.01 -7.27
CA HIS A 196 18.58 -11.81 -8.01
C HIS A 196 19.59 -10.94 -7.26
N ALA A 197 19.51 -10.85 -5.93
CA ALA A 197 20.49 -10.14 -5.12
C ALA A 197 21.86 -10.82 -5.15
N LYS A 198 21.90 -12.16 -5.02
CA LYS A 198 23.14 -12.94 -5.13
C LYS A 198 23.79 -12.82 -6.50
N GLN A 199 22.99 -12.85 -7.57
CA GLN A 199 23.49 -12.67 -8.94
C GLN A 199 24.15 -11.30 -9.11
N ARG A 200 23.51 -10.23 -8.63
CA ARG A 200 24.08 -8.88 -8.66
C ARG A 200 25.36 -8.77 -7.84
N GLU A 201 25.39 -9.36 -6.65
CA GLU A 201 26.62 -9.38 -5.83
C GLU A 201 27.75 -10.16 -6.50
N GLU A 202 27.43 -11.26 -7.19
CA GLU A 202 28.42 -12.02 -7.94
C GLU A 202 28.96 -11.26 -9.16
N GLU A 203 28.09 -10.56 -9.88
CA GLU A 203 28.47 -9.67 -10.99
C GLU A 203 29.37 -8.54 -10.50
N ASP A 204 28.96 -7.82 -9.45
CA ASP A 204 29.77 -6.78 -8.80
C ASP A 204 31.15 -7.30 -8.37
N ARG A 205 31.19 -8.52 -7.82
CA ARG A 205 32.45 -9.17 -7.42
C ARG A 205 33.33 -9.48 -8.63
N ARG A 206 32.76 -9.91 -9.75
CA ARG A 206 33.48 -10.17 -11.00
C ARG A 206 34.02 -8.87 -11.59
N GLU A 207 33.21 -7.82 -11.66
CA GLU A 207 33.62 -6.50 -12.14
C GLU A 207 34.77 -5.92 -11.29
N ARG A 208 34.65 -5.98 -9.96
CA ARG A 208 35.72 -5.53 -9.05
C ARG A 208 37.02 -6.31 -9.24
N ALA A 209 36.93 -7.62 -9.49
CA ALA A 209 38.11 -8.45 -9.76
C ALA A 209 38.75 -8.09 -11.10
N GLU A 210 37.95 -7.82 -12.13
CA GLU A 210 38.43 -7.40 -13.45
C GLU A 210 39.09 -6.01 -13.41
N ILE A 211 38.47 -5.04 -12.74
CA ILE A 211 39.06 -3.71 -12.53
C ILE A 211 40.42 -3.82 -11.82
N ARG A 212 40.50 -4.66 -10.78
CA ARG A 212 41.76 -4.89 -10.05
C ARG A 212 42.82 -5.52 -10.97
N ARG A 213 42.44 -6.45 -11.83
CA ARG A 213 43.35 -7.07 -12.81
C ARG A 213 43.89 -6.05 -13.81
N LEU A 214 43.02 -5.21 -14.36
CA LEU A 214 43.41 -4.15 -15.30
C LEU A 214 44.31 -3.10 -14.64
N GLN A 215 44.06 -2.76 -13.37
CA GLN A 215 44.93 -1.86 -12.60
C GLN A 215 46.32 -2.47 -12.40
N ALA A 216 46.40 -3.75 -12.02
CA ALA A 216 47.67 -4.44 -11.85
C ALA A 216 48.49 -4.50 -13.16
N GLU A 217 47.83 -4.77 -14.29
CA GLU A 217 48.49 -4.80 -15.61
C GLU A 217 49.00 -3.42 -16.04
N ARG A 218 48.25 -2.34 -15.74
CA ARG A 218 48.71 -0.97 -15.96
C ARG A 218 49.94 -0.64 -15.11
N GLU A 219 49.91 -0.99 -13.83
CA GLU A 219 51.07 -0.78 -12.94
C GLU A 219 52.30 -1.56 -13.37
N GLU A 220 52.13 -2.78 -13.91
CA GLU A 220 53.23 -3.60 -14.41
C GLU A 220 53.86 -2.97 -15.65
N ARG A 221 53.05 -2.50 -16.61
CA ARG A 221 53.54 -1.73 -17.76
C ARG A 221 54.29 -0.48 -17.34
N ASP A 222 53.74 0.29 -16.40
CA ASP A 222 54.40 1.49 -15.89
C ASP A 222 55.73 1.15 -15.18
N ARG A 223 55.83 0.00 -14.49
CA ARG A 223 57.10 -0.48 -13.92
C ARG A 223 58.11 -0.85 -15.00
N GLU A 224 57.70 -1.61 -16.01
CA GLU A 224 58.56 -2.00 -17.13
C GLU A 224 59.08 -0.79 -17.92
N GLU A 225 58.24 0.22 -18.15
CA GLU A 225 58.67 1.46 -18.80
C GLU A 225 59.69 2.23 -17.95
N ARG A 226 59.47 2.29 -16.62
CA ARG A 226 60.41 2.93 -15.69
C ARG A 226 61.76 2.22 -15.65
N THR A 227 61.77 0.88 -15.58
CA THR A 227 63.03 0.11 -15.55
C THR A 227 63.79 0.26 -16.87
N LYS A 228 63.09 0.20 -18.01
CA LYS A 228 63.69 0.40 -19.34
C LYS A 228 64.26 1.82 -19.52
N MET A 229 63.55 2.83 -19.03
CA MET A 229 64.05 4.22 -19.04
C MET A 229 65.31 4.37 -18.17
N MET A 230 65.33 3.76 -16.99
CA MET A 230 66.49 3.78 -16.10
C MET A 230 67.69 3.05 -16.71
N GLU A 231 67.48 1.91 -17.37
CA GLU A 231 68.52 1.17 -18.08
C GLU A 231 69.13 1.99 -19.24
N MET A 232 68.29 2.66 -20.05
CA MET A 232 68.75 3.58 -21.08
C MET A 232 69.61 4.71 -20.51
N MET A 233 69.24 5.27 -19.36
CA MET A 233 69.98 6.34 -18.69
C MET A 233 71.36 5.86 -18.20
N LEU A 234 71.43 4.65 -17.65
CA LEU A 234 72.70 4.02 -17.23
C LEU A 234 73.62 3.73 -18.43
N GLN A 235 73.07 3.22 -19.55
CA GLN A 235 73.85 3.02 -20.77
C GLN A 235 74.40 4.32 -21.35
N ALA A 236 73.66 5.43 -21.25
CA ALA A 236 74.11 6.74 -21.71
C ALA A 236 75.28 7.29 -20.85
N LEU A 237 75.30 6.98 -19.55
CA LEU A 237 76.38 7.37 -18.64
C LEU A 237 77.65 6.51 -18.84
N SER A 238 77.50 5.23 -19.19
CA SER A 238 78.63 4.31 -19.42
C SER A 238 79.38 4.54 -20.75
N LYS A 239 78.84 5.34 -21.68
CA LYS A 239 79.44 5.63 -23.00
C LYS A 239 80.24 6.93 -23.04
N LYS A 240 80.46 7.58 -21.90
CA LYS A 240 81.37 8.72 -21.72
C LYS A 240 82.62 8.28 -20.98
#